data_AF-A0A7D5N4K9-F1
#
_entry.id   AF-A0A7D5N4K9-F1
#
_cell.length_a   1.000
_cell.length_b   1.000
_cell.length_c   1.000
_cell.angle_alpha   90.00
_cell.angle_beta   90.00
_cell.angle_gamma   90.00
#
_symmetry.space_group_name_H-M   'P 1'
#
loop_
_entity.id
_entity.type
_entity.pdbx_description
1 polymer ?
#
loop_
_entity_poly.entity_id
_entity_poly.type
_entity_poly.pdbx_seq_one_letter_code
_entity_poly.pdbx_strand_id
1 'polypeptide(L)'
;MQPVLLNQGVDTSNQLTDTIVVELREPLPPYALIQSSTHLLQRDGSVQCVWPPFVDTAYVVIGIATMLKPGRPIRRFWMHHH
;
A
#
# COMPACT_ATOMS: atom_id res chain seq x y z
N MET A 1 -13.17 7.41 33.95
CA MET A 1 -11.95 7.03 33.21
C MET A 1 -12.20 7.23 31.73
N GLN A 2 -11.62 8.25 31.13
CA GLN A 2 -11.61 8.37 29.66
C GLN A 2 -10.53 7.44 29.08
N PRO A 3 -10.79 6.75 27.95
CA PRO A 3 -9.80 5.88 27.33
C PRO A 3 -8.57 6.66 26.87
N VAL A 4 -7.38 6.24 27.32
CA VAL A 4 -6.07 6.88 27.06
C VAL A 4 -5.76 7.03 25.57
N LEU A 5 -6.35 6.19 24.72
CA LEU A 5 -6.13 6.19 23.27
C LEU A 5 -6.58 7.50 22.58
N LEU A 6 -7.55 8.23 23.15
CA LEU A 6 -8.04 9.51 22.59
C LEU A 6 -7.07 10.69 22.82
N ASN A 7 -6.09 10.56 23.73
CA ASN A 7 -5.16 11.63 24.08
C ASN A 7 -3.88 11.63 23.24
N GLN A 8 -3.71 10.66 22.35
CA GLN A 8 -2.49 10.51 21.53
C GLN A 8 -2.67 11.05 20.09
N GLY A 9 -3.76 11.76 19.81
CA GLY A 9 -4.08 12.21 18.45
C GLY A 9 -4.27 11.05 17.47
N VAL A 10 -4.63 9.87 17.99
CA VAL A 10 -4.95 8.70 17.16
C VAL A 10 -6.32 8.94 16.56
N ASP A 11 -6.34 8.98 15.24
CA ASP A 11 -7.54 9.15 14.45
C ASP A 11 -8.56 8.05 14.78
N THR A 12 -9.83 8.40 14.90
CA THR A 12 -10.91 7.45 15.22
C THR A 12 -11.42 6.73 13.97
N SER A 13 -10.90 7.09 12.79
CA SER A 13 -11.18 6.39 11.54
C SER A 13 -10.67 4.95 11.60
N ASN A 14 -11.62 4.01 11.68
CA ASN A 14 -11.33 2.58 11.66
C ASN A 14 -10.93 2.05 10.27
N GLN A 15 -10.87 2.90 9.25
CA GLN A 15 -10.70 2.49 7.85
C GLN A 15 -9.34 2.81 7.24
N LEU A 16 -8.50 3.64 7.89
CA LEU A 16 -7.37 4.28 7.19
C LEU A 16 -6.08 4.17 7.98
N THR A 17 -5.17 3.30 7.53
CA THR A 17 -3.84 3.12 8.14
C THR A 17 -2.72 3.71 7.29
N ASP A 18 -2.60 3.30 6.02
CA ASP A 18 -1.53 3.72 5.12
C ASP A 18 -2.00 3.73 3.66
N THR A 19 -1.26 4.42 2.80
CA THR A 19 -1.43 4.38 1.34
C THR A 19 -0.35 3.48 0.72
N ILE A 20 -0.76 2.65 -0.23
CA ILE A 20 0.14 1.82 -1.03
C ILE A 20 0.00 2.19 -2.51
N VAL A 21 1.07 1.97 -3.25
CA VAL A 21 1.08 2.05 -4.71
C VAL A 21 1.24 0.64 -5.24
N VAL A 22 0.32 0.23 -6.10
CA VAL A 22 0.35 -1.05 -6.79
C VAL A 22 0.66 -0.77 -8.25
N GLU A 23 1.72 -1.38 -8.77
CA GLU A 23 2.15 -1.23 -10.15
C GLU A 23 2.07 -2.57 -10.87
N LEU A 24 1.51 -2.56 -12.07
CA LEU A 24 1.71 -3.62 -13.05
C LEU A 24 2.88 -3.26 -13.94
N ARG A 25 3.78 -4.22 -14.13
CA ARG A 25 4.98 -4.04 -14.92
C ARG A 25 5.21 -5.23 -15.84
N GLU A 26 5.90 -4.97 -16.94
CA GLU A 26 6.23 -5.98 -17.93
C GLU A 26 7.11 -7.08 -17.34
N PRO A 27 6.90 -8.37 -17.69
CA PRO A 27 7.65 -9.48 -17.11
C PRO A 27 9.09 -9.56 -17.63
N LEU A 28 9.39 -8.90 -18.74
CA LEU A 28 10.71 -8.92 -19.37
C LEU A 28 11.47 -7.61 -19.08
N PRO A 29 12.81 -7.67 -18.94
CA PRO A 29 13.62 -6.45 -18.85
C PRO A 29 13.34 -5.51 -20.03
N PRO A 30 13.17 -4.20 -19.81
CA PRO A 30 13.55 -3.41 -18.63
C PRO A 30 12.48 -3.30 -17.53
N TYR A 31 11.46 -4.16 -17.53
CA TYR A 31 10.37 -4.15 -16.54
C TYR A 31 9.58 -2.83 -16.55
N ALA A 32 9.19 -2.41 -17.75
CA ALA A 32 8.49 -1.15 -17.97
C ALA A 32 7.16 -1.11 -17.19
N LEU A 33 6.78 0.10 -16.77
CA LEU A 33 5.51 0.33 -16.09
C LEU A 33 4.36 0.25 -17.10
N ILE A 34 3.44 -0.67 -16.85
CA ILE A 34 2.21 -0.81 -17.64
C ILE A 34 1.16 0.14 -17.06
N GLN A 35 0.92 0.03 -15.75
CA GLN A 35 -0.06 0.86 -15.05
C GLN A 35 0.25 0.93 -13.55
N SER A 36 -0.10 2.04 -12.92
CA SER A 36 0.07 2.28 -11.49
C SER A 36 -1.24 2.77 -10.88
N SER A 37 -1.58 2.26 -9.69
CA SER A 37 -2.75 2.69 -8.93
C SER A 37 -2.41 2.84 -7.44
N THR A 38 -2.90 3.92 -6.83
CA THR A 38 -2.74 4.15 -5.39
C THR A 38 -3.98 3.69 -4.66
N HIS A 39 -3.80 2.87 -3.62
CA HIS A 39 -4.88 2.32 -2.82
C HIS A 39 -4.64 2.53 -1.32
N LEU A 40 -5.73 2.52 -0.56
CA LEU A 40 -5.70 2.61 0.89
C LEU A 40 -5.60 1.21 1.49
N LEU A 41 -4.57 0.98 2.30
CA LEU A 41 -4.41 -0.26 3.05
C LEU A 41 -5.34 -0.22 4.27
N GLN A 42 -6.24 -1.19 4.34
CA GLN A 42 -7.14 -1.36 5.47
C GLN A 42 -6.41 -1.94 6.68
N ARG A 43 -6.99 -1.78 7.87
CA ARG A 43 -6.37 -2.20 9.14
C ARG A 43 -6.20 -3.72 9.26
N ASP A 44 -7.04 -4.47 8.58
CA ASP A 44 -6.96 -5.94 8.51
C ASP A 44 -5.85 -6.42 7.56
N GLY A 45 -5.11 -5.50 6.93
CA GLY A 45 -4.07 -5.80 5.95
C GLY A 45 -4.63 -6.08 4.56
N SER A 46 -5.94 -5.96 4.35
CA SER A 46 -6.55 -6.15 3.04
C SER A 46 -6.48 -4.88 2.19
N VAL A 47 -6.39 -5.07 0.88
CA VAL A 47 -6.54 -4.01 -0.10
C VAL A 47 -7.25 -4.57 -1.32
N GLN A 48 -8.21 -3.82 -1.85
CA GLN A 48 -8.91 -4.21 -3.07
C GLN A 48 -8.46 -3.29 -4.20
N CYS A 49 -7.86 -3.89 -5.22
CA CYS A 49 -7.43 -3.20 -6.43
C CYS A 49 -8.25 -3.71 -7.61
N VAL A 50 -9.00 -2.82 -8.26
CA VAL A 50 -9.79 -3.15 -9.45
C VAL A 50 -9.07 -2.59 -10.66
N TRP A 51 -8.73 -3.47 -11.59
CA TRP A 51 -8.02 -3.15 -12.83
C TRP A 51 -8.93 -3.46 -14.01
N PRO A 52 -8.89 -2.66 -15.09
CA PRO A 52 -9.50 -3.05 -16.35
C PRO A 52 -8.96 -4.40 -16.82
N PRO A 53 -9.72 -5.16 -17.62
CA PRO A 53 -9.25 -6.42 -18.19
C PRO A 53 -7.91 -6.21 -18.91
N PHE A 54 -6.91 -6.99 -18.53
CA PHE A 54 -5.58 -6.99 -19.12
C PHE A 54 -5.30 -8.37 -19.71
N VAL A 55 -4.78 -8.43 -20.94
CA VAL A 55 -4.70 -9.67 -21.76
C VAL A 55 -3.28 -10.24 -21.83
N ASP A 56 -2.33 -9.68 -21.09
CA ASP A 56 -0.94 -10.16 -21.08
C ASP A 56 -0.50 -10.62 -19.69
N THR A 57 0.71 -11.16 -19.62
CA THR A 57 1.41 -11.43 -18.37
C THR A 57 2.05 -10.16 -17.83
N ALA A 58 1.91 -9.93 -16.53
CA ALA A 58 2.54 -8.82 -15.83
C ALA A 58 2.98 -9.29 -14.45
N TYR A 59 3.96 -8.62 -13.87
CA TYR A 59 4.29 -8.78 -12.46
C TYR A 59 3.76 -7.62 -11.65
N VAL A 60 3.34 -7.91 -10.42
CA VAL A 60 2.77 -6.92 -9.50
C VAL A 60 3.87 -6.43 -8.57
N VAL A 61 4.03 -5.12 -8.47
CA VAL A 61 4.87 -4.46 -7.46
C VAL A 61 3.98 -3.75 -6.48
N ILE A 62 4.20 -3.99 -5.19
CA ILE A 62 3.51 -3.30 -4.11
C ILE A 62 4.53 -2.45 -3.35
N GLY A 63 4.40 -1.13 -3.46
CA GLY A 63 5.19 -0.16 -2.74
C GLY A 63 4.36 0.51 -1.65
N ILE A 64 4.96 0.74 -0.48
CA ILE A 64 4.31 1.59 0.54
C ILE A 64 4.55 3.04 0.12
N ALA A 65 3.48 3.73 -0.24
CA ALA A 65 3.51 5.17 -0.40
C ALA A 65 3.02 5.76 0.89
N THR A 66 3.83 5.76 1.95
CA THR A 66 3.44 6.43 3.19
C THR A 66 3.08 7.86 2.83
N MET A 67 1.83 8.26 3.06
CA MET A 67 1.50 9.68 3.18
C MET A 67 2.48 10.18 4.25
N LEU A 68 3.42 11.04 3.86
CA LEU A 68 4.42 11.62 4.75
C LEU A 68 3.66 12.46 5.79
N LYS A 69 3.10 11.81 6.81
CA LYS A 69 2.85 12.48 8.08
C LYS A 69 4.23 12.86 8.58
N PRO A 70 4.53 14.16 8.76
CA PRO A 70 5.83 14.58 9.23
C PRO A 70 6.17 13.81 10.51
N GLY A 71 7.26 13.03 10.49
CA GLY A 71 7.79 12.37 11.68
C GLY A 71 7.64 10.85 11.81
N ARG A 72 7.19 10.08 10.79
CA ARG A 72 7.25 8.60 10.85
C ARG A 72 8.39 8.00 10.01
N PRO A 73 9.25 7.14 10.60
CA PRO A 73 10.33 6.50 9.85
C PRO A 73 9.82 5.45 8.87
N ILE A 74 10.36 5.46 7.65
CA ILE A 74 10.08 4.51 6.57
C ILE A 74 10.44 3.09 7.04
N ARG A 75 9.46 2.19 7.13
CA ARG A 75 9.71 0.76 7.36
C ARG A 75 9.73 0.04 6.02
N ARG A 76 10.92 -0.38 5.56
CA ARG A 76 11.06 -1.30 4.41
C ARG A 76 10.86 -2.73 4.90
N PHE A 77 9.85 -3.42 4.41
CA PHE A 77 9.72 -4.87 4.60
C PHE A 77 10.28 -5.58 3.36
N TRP A 78 11.25 -6.46 3.58
CA TRP A 78 11.70 -7.44 2.60
C TRP A 78 10.92 -8.73 2.85
N MET A 79 10.20 -9.22 1.85
CA MET A 79 9.48 -10.49 1.91
C MET A 79 10.37 -11.56 1.26
N HIS A 80 10.93 -12.47 2.07
CA HIS A 80 11.64 -13.65 1.57
C HIS A 80 10.61 -14.72 1.24
N HIS A 81 10.55 -15.13 -0.02
CA HIS A 81 9.86 -16.36 -0.43
C HIS A 81 10.69 -17.57 0.01
N HIS A 82 10.04 -18.52 0.69
CA HIS A 82 10.49 -19.90 0.82
C HIS A 82 9.91 -20.73 -0.32
#